data_AF-A0A367GTM4-F1
#
_entry.id   AF-A0A367GTM4-F1
#
_cell.length_a   1.000
_cell.length_b   1.000
_cell.length_c   1.000
_cell.angle_alpha   90.00
_cell.angle_beta   90.00
_cell.angle_gamma   90.00
#
_symmetry.space_group_name_H-M   'P 1'
#
loop_
_entity.id
_entity.type
_entity.pdbx_description
1 polymer ?
#
loop_
_entity_poly.entity_id
_entity_poly.type
_entity_poly.pdbx_seq_one_letter_code
_entity_poly.pdbx_strand_id
1 'polypeptide(L)'
;MLKINLKTTRLAYFLTLIHIVTRGMLYSVPLLNINLNGHLQYLLLFLAEFSYLGVLVYLILVLRHFGYKWLPLPLILLLITEMVSFATATFFRPDNKDTAVLYSGTLAGLSVFFLAAEVWLSIATYHVRNNHVLRSFRLFAFTLLSAHIAKTLLTVYFAFLLVTKDQDYLNYVNLLYLVPPLTVFFIIQRVSIALGESKVSG
;
A
#
# COMPACT_ATOMS: atom_id res chain seq x y z
N MET A 1 -23.25 11.64 1.27
CA MET A 1 -22.06 11.44 2.13
C MET A 1 -21.90 9.93 2.35
N LEU A 2 -20.83 9.30 1.85
CA LEU A 2 -20.61 7.85 1.99
C LEU A 2 -20.48 7.48 3.47
N LYS A 3 -21.46 6.72 4.00
CA LYS A 3 -21.49 6.29 5.40
C LYS A 3 -20.80 4.94 5.52
N ILE A 4 -19.81 4.84 6.39
CA ILE A 4 -19.21 3.55 6.72
C ILE A 4 -20.24 2.67 7.42
N ASN A 5 -20.34 1.43 6.95
CA ASN A 5 -21.20 0.39 7.49
C ASN A 5 -20.53 -0.98 7.32
N LEU A 6 -21.20 -2.03 7.79
CA LEU A 6 -20.68 -3.40 7.69
C LEU A 6 -20.45 -3.86 6.24
N LYS A 7 -21.26 -3.41 5.27
CA LYS A 7 -21.07 -3.76 3.85
C LYS A 7 -19.79 -3.12 3.30
N THR A 8 -19.53 -1.85 3.57
CA THR A 8 -18.29 -1.17 3.14
C THR A 8 -17.06 -1.77 3.80
N THR A 9 -17.16 -2.20 5.06
CA THR A 9 -16.06 -2.86 5.77
C THR A 9 -15.77 -4.27 5.23
N ARG A 10 -16.81 -5.03 4.85
CA ARG A 10 -16.64 -6.33 4.16
C ARG A 10 -16.04 -6.17 2.77
N LEU A 11 -16.43 -5.13 2.04
CA LEU A 11 -15.83 -4.81 0.76
C LEU A 11 -14.34 -4.48 0.91
N ALA A 12 -13.98 -3.65 1.90
CA ALA A 12 -12.58 -3.34 2.19
C ALA A 12 -11.77 -4.60 2.51
N TYR A 13 -12.33 -5.52 3.31
CA TYR A 13 -11.71 -6.83 3.59
C TYR A 13 -11.42 -7.62 2.31
N PHE A 14 -12.42 -7.72 1.44
CA PHE A 14 -12.27 -8.42 0.17
C PHE A 14 -11.23 -7.77 -0.75
N LEU A 15 -11.20 -6.43 -0.82
CA LEU A 15 -10.20 -5.70 -1.60
C LEU A 15 -8.79 -5.89 -1.02
N THR A 16 -8.62 -5.88 0.30
CA THR A 16 -7.32 -6.18 0.93
C THR A 16 -6.85 -7.59 0.59
N LEU A 17 -7.74 -8.58 0.58
CA LEU A 17 -7.40 -9.94 0.16
C LEU A 17 -7.00 -10.01 -1.31
N ILE A 18 -7.76 -9.37 -2.21
CA ILE A 18 -7.40 -9.32 -3.64
C ILE A 18 -6.00 -8.75 -3.78
N HIS A 19 -5.72 -7.61 -3.16
CA HIS A 19 -4.41 -6.96 -3.22
C HIS A 19 -3.29 -7.90 -2.80
N ILE A 20 -3.41 -8.52 -1.62
CA ILE A 20 -2.38 -9.40 -1.08
C ILE A 20 -2.15 -10.62 -1.98
N VAL A 21 -3.23 -11.25 -2.47
CA VAL A 21 -3.11 -12.44 -3.32
C VAL A 21 -2.48 -12.07 -4.66
N THR A 22 -2.98 -11.04 -5.35
CA THR A 22 -2.46 -10.68 -6.68
C THR A 22 -1.04 -10.17 -6.60
N ARG A 23 -0.71 -9.39 -5.57
CA ARG A 23 0.65 -8.88 -5.37
C ARG A 23 1.60 -9.97 -4.90
N GLY A 24 1.13 -10.87 -4.04
CA GLY A 24 1.84 -12.08 -3.66
C GLY A 24 2.16 -12.96 -4.86
N MET A 25 1.21 -13.20 -5.77
CA MET A 25 1.45 -13.96 -6.99
C MET A 25 2.48 -13.27 -7.90
N LEU A 26 2.40 -11.95 -8.07
CA LEU A 26 3.38 -11.20 -8.88
C LEU A 26 4.82 -11.34 -8.38
N TYR A 27 5.02 -11.43 -7.06
CA TYR A 27 6.35 -11.55 -6.49
C TYR A 27 6.81 -13.01 -6.32
N SER A 28 5.91 -13.93 -6.01
CA SER A 28 6.26 -15.33 -5.71
C SER A 28 6.38 -16.23 -6.94
N VAL A 29 5.58 -16.02 -7.99
CA VAL A 29 5.60 -16.90 -9.16
C VAL A 29 6.96 -16.85 -9.91
N PRO A 30 7.61 -15.69 -10.07
CA PRO A 30 8.96 -15.64 -10.63
C PRO A 30 9.99 -16.47 -9.83
N LEU A 31 9.86 -16.51 -8.49
CA LEU A 31 10.74 -17.30 -7.62
C LEU A 31 10.62 -18.81 -7.83
N LEU A 32 9.52 -19.26 -8.44
CA LEU A 32 9.29 -20.66 -8.78
C LEU A 32 9.79 -21.01 -10.20
N ASN A 33 10.51 -20.09 -10.86
CA ASN A 33 10.93 -20.19 -12.28
C ASN A 33 9.75 -20.40 -13.24
N ILE A 34 8.55 -19.92 -12.87
CA ILE A 34 7.36 -19.99 -13.71
C ILE A 34 7.19 -18.65 -14.42
N ASN A 35 7.23 -18.66 -15.76
CA ASN A 35 6.94 -17.47 -16.55
C ASN A 35 5.43 -17.23 -16.62
N LEU A 36 4.96 -16.19 -15.92
CA LEU A 36 3.62 -15.67 -16.11
C LEU A 36 3.50 -15.06 -17.51
N ASN A 37 2.43 -15.39 -18.24
CA ASN A 37 2.07 -14.69 -19.48
C ASN A 37 1.95 -13.17 -19.20
N GLY A 38 2.49 -12.32 -20.08
CA GLY A 38 2.46 -10.87 -19.93
C GLY A 38 1.05 -10.29 -19.73
N HIS A 39 0.02 -10.89 -20.34
CA HIS A 39 -1.37 -10.49 -20.08
C HIS A 39 -1.83 -10.79 -18.64
N LEU A 40 -1.41 -11.94 -18.10
CA LEU A 40 -1.72 -12.33 -16.72
C LEU A 40 -0.96 -11.46 -15.73
N GLN A 41 0.31 -11.14 -15.99
CA GLN A 41 1.09 -10.20 -15.16
C GLN A 41 0.41 -8.83 -15.11
N TYR A 42 -0.01 -8.30 -16.25
CA TYR A 42 -0.71 -7.02 -16.31
C TYR A 42 -2.06 -7.07 -15.56
N LEU A 43 -2.84 -8.14 -15.74
CA LEU A 43 -4.12 -8.30 -15.03
C LEU A 43 -3.91 -8.36 -13.50
N LEU A 44 -2.92 -9.14 -13.04
CA LEU A 44 -2.58 -9.22 -11.62
C LEU A 44 -2.14 -7.85 -11.08
N LEU A 45 -1.33 -7.10 -11.84
CA LEU A 45 -0.89 -5.76 -11.45
C LEU A 45 -2.08 -4.81 -11.35
N PHE A 46 -2.93 -4.79 -12.38
CA PHE A 46 -4.14 -3.96 -12.39
C PHE A 46 -5.04 -4.25 -11.18
N LEU A 47 -5.29 -5.53 -10.89
CA LEU A 47 -6.11 -5.93 -9.74
C LEU A 47 -5.45 -5.58 -8.41
N ALA A 48 -4.12 -5.73 -8.29
CA ALA A 48 -3.37 -5.35 -7.09
C ALA A 48 -3.51 -3.85 -6.81
N GLU A 49 -3.26 -3.01 -7.81
CA GLU A 49 -3.28 -1.55 -7.64
C GLU A 49 -4.70 -1.04 -7.42
N PHE A 50 -5.67 -1.47 -8.25
CA PHE A 50 -7.06 -1.04 -8.12
C PHE A 50 -7.66 -1.40 -6.76
N SER A 51 -7.39 -2.61 -6.27
CA SER A 51 -7.88 -3.04 -4.96
C SER A 51 -7.22 -2.26 -3.81
N TYR A 52 -5.93 -1.95 -3.90
CA TYR A 52 -5.23 -1.14 -2.90
C TYR A 52 -5.75 0.30 -2.83
N LEU A 53 -6.00 0.93 -3.97
CA LEU A 53 -6.62 2.27 -4.03
C LEU A 53 -7.97 2.27 -3.31
N GLY A 54 -8.79 1.23 -3.53
CA GLY A 54 -10.05 1.05 -2.81
C GLY A 54 -9.87 0.91 -1.28
N VAL A 55 -8.83 0.21 -0.84
CA VAL A 55 -8.45 0.09 0.58
C VAL A 55 -8.03 1.45 1.16
N LEU A 56 -7.20 2.22 0.46
CA LEU A 56 -6.78 3.56 0.91
C LEU A 56 -7.97 4.51 1.04
N VAL A 57 -8.89 4.50 0.07
CA VAL A 57 -10.15 5.27 0.15
C VAL A 57 -10.96 4.85 1.38
N TYR A 58 -11.06 3.55 1.67
CA TYR A 58 -11.72 3.07 2.87
C TYR A 58 -11.05 3.59 4.15
N LEU A 59 -9.71 3.53 4.25
CA LEU A 59 -8.97 4.03 5.42
C LEU A 59 -9.17 5.54 5.64
N ILE A 60 -9.20 6.33 4.57
CA ILE A 60 -9.53 7.77 4.59
C ILE A 60 -10.94 7.98 5.15
N LEU A 61 -11.92 7.21 4.66
CA LEU A 61 -13.31 7.29 5.13
C LEU A 61 -13.41 6.90 6.61
N VAL A 62 -12.66 5.89 7.07
CA VAL A 62 -12.63 5.45 8.47
C VAL A 62 -12.19 6.61 9.35
N LEU A 63 -11.08 7.25 8.99
CA LEU A 63 -10.56 8.37 9.78
C LEU A 63 -11.54 9.55 9.83
N ARG A 64 -12.19 9.86 8.71
CA ARG A 64 -13.24 10.90 8.66
C ARG A 64 -14.45 10.53 9.51
N HIS A 65 -14.88 9.27 9.49
CA HIS A 65 -16.03 8.80 10.26
C HIS A 65 -15.81 8.95 11.78
N PHE A 66 -14.60 8.68 12.26
CA PHE A 66 -14.21 8.88 13.66
C PHE A 66 -13.82 10.33 14.00
N GLY A 67 -14.01 11.28 13.08
CA GLY A 67 -13.82 12.72 13.33
C GLY A 67 -12.37 13.21 13.29
N TYR A 68 -11.43 12.41 12.75
CA TYR A 68 -10.04 12.84 12.61
C TYR A 68 -9.89 13.79 11.42
N LYS A 69 -9.65 15.07 11.69
CA LYS A 69 -9.56 16.11 10.65
C LYS A 69 -8.26 16.06 9.85
N TRP A 70 -7.13 15.81 10.50
CA TRP A 70 -5.80 15.96 9.90
C TRP A 70 -5.16 14.63 9.45
N LEU A 71 -5.51 13.50 10.06
CA LEU A 71 -4.97 12.18 9.68
C LEU A 71 -5.34 11.69 8.27
N PRO A 72 -6.50 12.05 7.68
CA PRO A 72 -6.80 11.67 6.31
C PRO A 72 -5.83 12.24 5.27
N LEU A 73 -5.19 13.39 5.56
CA LEU A 73 -4.36 14.11 4.60
C LEU A 73 -3.14 13.31 4.11
N PRO A 74 -2.30 12.72 4.99
CA PRO A 74 -1.20 11.87 4.54
C PRO A 74 -1.68 10.62 3.76
N LEU A 75 -2.84 10.04 4.10
CA LEU A 75 -3.41 8.94 3.30
C LEU A 75 -3.89 9.41 1.93
N ILE A 76 -4.42 10.62 1.81
CA ILE A 76 -4.80 11.21 0.52
C ILE A 76 -3.56 11.43 -0.34
N LEU A 77 -2.46 11.90 0.25
CA LEU A 77 -1.19 12.04 -0.45
C LEU A 77 -0.68 10.68 -0.95
N LEU A 78 -0.68 9.65 -0.09
CA LEU A 78 -0.34 8.28 -0.49
C LEU A 78 -1.23 7.79 -1.64
N LEU A 79 -2.54 8.00 -1.54
CA LEU A 79 -3.49 7.64 -2.60
C LEU A 79 -3.15 8.31 -3.94
N ILE A 80 -2.88 9.61 -3.93
CA ILE A 80 -2.52 10.35 -5.15
C ILE A 80 -1.19 9.82 -5.71
N THR A 81 -0.18 9.64 -4.86
CA THR A 81 1.13 9.12 -5.29
C THR A 81 1.00 7.72 -5.91
N GLU A 82 0.18 6.83 -5.34
CA GLU A 82 -0.08 5.50 -5.91
C GLU A 82 -0.83 5.59 -7.25
N MET A 83 -1.84 6.46 -7.35
CA MET A 83 -2.55 6.67 -8.63
C MET A 83 -1.61 7.17 -9.72
N VAL A 84 -0.73 8.12 -9.39
CA VAL A 84 0.26 8.65 -10.34
C VAL A 84 1.27 7.57 -10.70
N SER A 85 1.80 6.83 -9.72
CA SER A 85 2.71 5.70 -9.92
C SER A 85 2.13 4.65 -10.88
N PHE A 86 0.88 4.26 -10.65
CA PHE A 86 0.16 3.31 -11.51
C PHE A 86 -0.08 3.86 -12.93
N ALA A 87 -0.50 5.12 -13.04
CA ALA A 87 -0.68 5.76 -14.35
C ALA A 87 0.66 5.84 -15.11
N THR A 88 1.74 6.22 -14.43
CA THR A 88 3.08 6.25 -15.04
C THR A 88 3.52 4.86 -15.48
N ALA A 89 3.32 3.82 -14.68
CA ALA A 89 3.65 2.44 -15.06
C ALA A 89 2.82 1.90 -16.23
N THR A 90 1.58 2.35 -16.39
CA THR A 90 0.66 1.87 -17.42
C THR A 90 0.82 2.62 -18.74
N PHE A 91 0.96 3.95 -18.69
CA PHE A 91 0.93 4.83 -19.86
C PHE A 91 2.32 5.25 -20.36
N PHE A 92 3.35 5.18 -19.51
CA PHE A 92 4.73 5.51 -19.92
C PHE A 92 5.57 4.24 -20.00
N ARG A 93 5.71 3.71 -21.22
CA ARG A 93 6.75 2.73 -21.55
C ARG A 93 7.95 3.50 -22.13
N PRO A 94 9.13 3.42 -21.52
CA PRO A 94 10.29 4.11 -22.05
C PRO A 94 10.79 3.40 -23.31
N ASP A 95 10.54 4.02 -24.46
CA ASP A 95 10.95 3.50 -25.78
C ASP A 95 12.36 3.98 -26.18
N ASN A 96 12.92 4.96 -25.45
CA ASN A 96 14.26 5.49 -25.68
C ASN A 96 14.94 5.91 -24.37
N LYS A 97 16.23 6.25 -24.44
CA LYS A 97 17.05 6.60 -23.26
C LYS A 97 16.52 7.83 -22.53
N ASP A 98 16.06 8.85 -23.23
CA ASP A 98 15.59 10.10 -22.62
C ASP A 98 14.25 9.90 -21.87
N THR A 99 13.34 9.12 -22.44
CA THR A 99 12.09 8.71 -21.77
C THR A 99 12.36 7.78 -20.60
N ALA A 100 13.38 6.92 -20.66
CA ALA A 100 13.81 6.11 -19.52
C ALA A 100 14.35 6.96 -18.37
N VAL A 101 15.16 7.98 -18.67
CA VAL A 101 15.67 8.92 -17.66
C VAL A 101 14.52 9.69 -17.03
N LEU A 102 13.62 10.26 -17.84
CA LEU A 102 12.44 10.99 -17.33
C LEU A 102 11.53 10.10 -16.47
N TYR A 103 11.28 8.87 -16.92
CA TYR A 103 10.51 7.87 -16.19
C TYR A 103 11.16 7.55 -14.83
N SER A 104 12.47 7.28 -14.82
CA SER A 104 13.21 6.99 -13.59
C SER A 104 13.21 8.18 -12.62
N GLY A 105 13.38 9.41 -13.12
CA GLY A 105 13.33 10.63 -12.32
C GLY A 105 11.93 10.88 -11.72
N THR A 106 10.88 10.57 -12.48
CA THR A 106 9.49 10.64 -12.00
C THR A 106 9.25 9.65 -10.87
N LEU A 107 9.69 8.40 -11.03
CA LEU A 107 9.59 7.38 -9.98
C LEU A 107 10.39 7.74 -8.73
N ALA A 108 11.58 8.31 -8.89
CA ALA A 108 12.39 8.78 -7.77
C ALA A 108 11.68 9.91 -7.01
N GLY A 109 11.12 10.90 -7.73
CA GLY A 109 10.32 11.97 -7.14
C GLY A 109 9.11 11.43 -6.38
N LEU A 110 8.35 10.50 -6.99
CA LEU A 110 7.20 9.86 -6.34
C LEU A 110 7.62 9.11 -5.08
N SER A 111 8.78 8.44 -5.08
CA SER A 111 9.28 7.72 -3.90
C SER A 111 9.56 8.65 -2.72
N VAL A 112 10.08 9.87 -2.98
CA VAL A 112 10.29 10.88 -1.94
C VAL A 112 8.95 11.37 -1.36
N PHE A 113 7.96 11.64 -2.22
CA PHE A 113 6.61 12.00 -1.77
C PHE A 113 5.96 10.89 -0.95
N PHE A 114 6.16 9.64 -1.36
CA PHE A 114 5.66 8.46 -0.66
C PHE A 114 6.25 8.39 0.75
N LEU A 115 7.58 8.46 0.87
CA LEU A 115 8.27 8.46 2.16
C LEU A 115 7.82 9.62 3.06
N ALA A 116 7.69 10.84 2.51
CA ALA A 116 7.20 11.99 3.25
C ALA A 116 5.78 11.77 3.80
N ALA A 117 4.90 11.16 3.00
CA ALA A 117 3.54 10.84 3.42
C ALA A 117 3.49 9.73 4.47
N GLU A 118 4.36 8.72 4.39
CA GLU A 118 4.50 7.66 5.42
C GLU A 118 5.00 8.22 6.76
N VAL A 119 6.02 9.07 6.72
CA VAL A 119 6.57 9.74 7.91
C VAL A 119 5.49 10.62 8.53
N TRP A 120 4.77 11.41 7.71
CA TRP A 120 3.68 12.23 8.20
C TRP A 120 2.56 11.37 8.80
N LEU A 121 2.13 10.30 8.14
CA LEU A 121 1.13 9.38 8.68
C LEU A 121 1.55 8.84 10.05
N SER A 122 2.81 8.40 10.15
CA SER A 122 3.39 7.91 11.41
C SER A 122 3.31 8.98 12.49
N ILE A 123 3.85 10.16 12.26
CA ILE A 123 3.84 11.27 13.24
C ILE A 123 2.41 11.67 13.62
N ALA A 124 1.51 11.83 12.65
CA ALA A 124 0.13 12.26 12.86
C ALA A 124 -0.65 11.26 13.71
N THR A 125 -0.43 9.95 13.51
CA THR A 125 -1.11 8.91 14.31
C THR A 125 -0.66 8.88 15.78
N TYR A 126 0.56 9.32 16.10
CA TYR A 126 1.05 9.44 17.47
C TYR A 126 0.55 10.70 18.19
N HIS A 127 0.27 11.79 17.46
CA HIS A 127 -0.20 13.06 18.04
C HIS A 127 -1.66 13.05 18.50
N VAL A 128 -2.46 12.06 18.06
CA VAL A 128 -3.88 11.98 18.42
C VAL A 128 -4.13 11.06 19.59
N ARG A 129 -5.09 11.43 20.46
CA ARG A 129 -5.48 10.67 21.65
C ARG A 129 -5.80 9.21 21.29
N ASN A 130 -5.23 8.32 22.08
CA ASN A 130 -5.19 6.88 21.80
C ASN A 130 -6.60 6.24 21.93
N ASN A 131 -7.04 5.54 20.89
CA ASN A 131 -8.19 4.61 20.94
C ASN A 131 -7.86 3.32 20.17
N HIS A 132 -8.69 2.28 20.30
CA HIS A 132 -8.39 0.96 19.73
C HIS A 132 -8.25 0.96 18.19
N VAL A 133 -8.99 1.80 17.48
CA VAL A 133 -8.89 1.95 16.02
C VAL A 133 -7.57 2.62 15.65
N LEU A 134 -7.20 3.71 16.33
CA LEU A 134 -5.97 4.46 16.09
C LEU A 134 -4.72 3.64 16.39
N ARG A 135 -4.74 2.73 17.39
CA ARG A 135 -3.64 1.78 17.60
C ARG A 135 -3.37 0.92 16.37
N SER A 136 -4.43 0.49 15.69
CA SER A 136 -4.31 -0.32 14.46
C SER A 136 -3.78 0.53 13.30
N PHE A 137 -4.16 1.81 13.22
CA PHE A 137 -3.57 2.76 12.27
C PHE A 137 -2.09 3.06 12.54
N ARG A 138 -1.67 3.15 13.81
CA ARG A 138 -0.25 3.30 14.17
C ARG A 138 0.57 2.09 13.74
N LEU A 139 0.04 0.89 13.99
CA LEU A 139 0.66 -0.34 13.52
C LEU A 139 0.80 -0.33 12.00
N PHE A 140 -0.27 0.01 11.27
CA PHE A 140 -0.23 0.15 9.82
C PHE A 140 0.84 1.15 9.35
N ALA A 141 0.84 2.37 9.88
CA ALA A 141 1.81 3.40 9.54
C ALA A 141 3.26 2.96 9.81
N PHE A 142 3.49 2.33 10.96
CA PHE A 142 4.80 1.80 11.33
C PHE A 142 5.24 0.66 10.38
N THR A 143 4.34 -0.29 10.08
CA THR A 143 4.66 -1.37 9.14
C THR A 143 4.90 -0.87 7.73
N LEU A 144 4.16 0.15 7.30
CA LEU A 144 4.34 0.77 5.99
C LEU A 144 5.73 1.40 5.89
N LEU A 145 6.08 2.27 6.83
CA LEU A 145 7.38 2.94 6.88
C LEU A 145 8.55 1.96 7.03
N SER A 146 8.44 0.99 7.94
CA SER A 146 9.50 -0.01 8.15
C SER A 146 9.68 -0.93 6.95
N ALA A 147 8.61 -1.36 6.28
CA ALA A 147 8.70 -2.15 5.05
C ALA A 147 9.37 -1.36 3.93
N HIS A 148 9.04 -0.07 3.78
CA HIS A 148 9.68 0.80 2.80
C HIS A 148 11.18 0.94 3.08
N ILE A 149 11.56 1.34 4.30
CA ILE A 149 12.96 1.51 4.69
C ILE A 149 13.73 0.20 4.51
N ALA A 150 13.17 -0.92 4.99
CA ALA A 150 13.80 -2.24 4.87
C ALA A 150 14.01 -2.63 3.42
N LYS A 151 13.01 -2.42 2.55
CA LYS A 151 13.16 -2.66 1.11
C LYS A 151 14.29 -1.81 0.53
N THR A 152 14.29 -0.51 0.79
CA THR A 152 15.30 0.39 0.21
C THR A 152 16.70 -0.01 0.66
N LEU A 153 16.89 -0.28 1.95
CA LEU A 153 18.18 -0.72 2.50
C LEU A 153 18.61 -2.07 1.93
N LEU A 154 17.72 -3.07 1.87
CA LEU A 154 18.04 -4.38 1.31
C LEU A 154 18.33 -4.29 -0.19
N THR A 155 17.59 -3.47 -0.93
CA THR A 155 17.83 -3.26 -2.37
C THR A 155 19.21 -2.65 -2.60
N VAL A 156 19.60 -1.64 -1.82
CA VAL A 156 20.92 -1.00 -1.89
C VAL A 156 22.02 -1.98 -1.46
N TYR A 157 21.81 -2.70 -0.36
CA TYR A 157 22.74 -3.71 0.15
C TYR A 157 23.02 -4.78 -0.90
N PHE A 158 21.99 -5.37 -1.50
CA PHE A 158 22.15 -6.39 -2.53
C PHE A 158 22.74 -5.82 -3.84
N ALA A 159 22.37 -4.59 -4.22
CA ALA A 159 22.98 -3.93 -5.38
C ALA A 159 24.49 -3.72 -5.19
N PHE A 160 24.94 -3.43 -3.97
CA PHE A 160 26.35 -3.20 -3.66
C PHE A 160 27.15 -4.50 -3.45
N LEU A 161 26.60 -5.46 -2.71
CA LEU A 161 27.34 -6.67 -2.31
C LEU A 161 27.36 -7.77 -3.36
N LEU A 162 26.26 -7.96 -4.09
CA LEU A 162 26.13 -9.16 -4.88
C LEU A 162 26.79 -9.03 -6.26
N VAL A 163 26.82 -7.85 -6.90
CA VAL A 163 27.27 -7.71 -8.32
C VAL A 163 26.67 -8.84 -9.21
N THR A 164 25.55 -9.43 -8.81
CA THR A 164 24.99 -10.61 -9.47
C THR A 164 23.86 -10.16 -10.36
N LYS A 165 23.86 -10.68 -11.59
CA LYS A 165 22.79 -10.51 -12.58
C LYS A 165 21.45 -11.15 -12.15
N ASP A 166 21.39 -11.76 -10.98
CA ASP A 166 20.25 -12.54 -10.54
C ASP A 166 19.17 -11.61 -9.97
N GLN A 167 18.05 -11.44 -10.68
CA GLN A 167 16.98 -10.52 -10.27
C GLN A 167 16.08 -11.10 -9.17
N ASP A 168 16.25 -12.36 -8.79
CA ASP A 168 15.39 -13.07 -7.84
C ASP A 168 15.41 -12.44 -6.44
N TYR A 169 16.53 -11.86 -6.00
CA TYR A 169 16.58 -11.17 -4.71
C TYR A 169 15.60 -9.99 -4.64
N LEU A 170 15.36 -9.29 -5.77
CA LEU A 170 14.40 -8.18 -5.81
C LEU A 170 12.98 -8.69 -5.53
N ASN A 171 12.64 -9.88 -6.02
CA ASN A 171 11.34 -10.50 -5.78
C ASN A 171 11.17 -10.88 -4.30
N TYR A 172 12.22 -11.40 -3.64
CA TYR A 172 12.19 -11.65 -2.19
C TYR A 172 12.02 -10.36 -1.38
N VAL A 173 12.78 -9.31 -1.71
CA VAL A 173 12.67 -8.03 -1.02
C VAL A 173 11.29 -7.40 -1.23
N ASN A 174 10.70 -7.56 -2.43
CA ASN A 174 9.36 -7.05 -2.74
C ASN A 174 8.25 -7.69 -1.90
N LEU A 175 8.43 -8.91 -1.38
CA LEU A 175 7.46 -9.55 -0.49
C LEU A 175 7.23 -8.75 0.81
N LEU A 176 8.20 -7.91 1.23
CA LEU A 176 8.03 -7.03 2.40
C LEU A 176 6.84 -6.08 2.25
N TYR A 177 6.45 -5.70 1.04
CA TYR A 177 5.29 -4.85 0.80
C TYR A 177 3.94 -5.55 1.00
N LEU A 178 3.93 -6.86 1.27
CA LEU A 178 2.70 -7.55 1.68
C LEU A 178 2.39 -7.32 3.17
N VAL A 179 3.38 -6.89 3.97
CA VAL A 179 3.21 -6.69 5.42
C VAL A 179 2.24 -5.54 5.75
N PRO A 180 2.35 -4.33 5.16
CA PRO A 180 1.43 -3.24 5.51
C PRO A 180 -0.04 -3.58 5.21
N PRO A 181 -0.41 -4.15 4.04
CA PRO A 181 -1.78 -4.59 3.79
C PRO A 181 -2.30 -5.63 4.80
N LEU A 182 -1.47 -6.53 5.32
CA LEU A 182 -1.89 -7.48 6.35
C LEU A 182 -2.36 -6.76 7.62
N THR A 183 -1.72 -5.65 7.99
CA THR A 183 -2.14 -4.89 9.18
C THR A 183 -3.48 -4.16 9.00
N VAL A 184 -3.92 -3.93 7.76
CA VAL A 184 -5.23 -3.35 7.47
C VAL A 184 -6.35 -4.25 7.97
N PHE A 185 -6.16 -5.58 8.03
CA PHE A 185 -7.16 -6.49 8.60
C PHE A 185 -7.47 -6.18 10.07
N PHE A 186 -6.47 -5.75 10.85
CA PHE A 186 -6.71 -5.31 12.23
C PHE A 186 -7.56 -4.04 12.28
N ILE A 187 -7.32 -3.08 11.38
CA ILE A 187 -8.15 -1.87 11.26
C ILE A 187 -9.60 -2.27 10.93
N ILE A 188 -9.80 -3.09 9.90
CA ILE A 188 -11.11 -3.59 9.47
C ILE A 188 -11.84 -4.30 10.61
N GLN A 189 -11.16 -5.17 11.37
CA GLN A 189 -11.73 -5.86 12.50
C GLN A 189 -12.17 -4.89 13.60
N ARG A 190 -11.32 -3.94 13.98
CA ARG A 190 -11.64 -2.95 15.03
C ARG A 190 -12.79 -2.03 14.62
N VAL A 191 -12.83 -1.62 13.35
CA VAL A 191 -13.93 -0.83 12.80
C VAL A 191 -15.23 -1.65 12.79
N SER A 192 -15.18 -2.93 12.43
CA SER A 192 -16.34 -3.82 12.45
C SER A 192 -16.96 -3.95 13.84
N ILE A 193 -16.13 -4.10 14.87
CA ILE A 193 -16.57 -4.18 16.28
C ILE A 193 -17.25 -2.87 16.69
N ALA A 194 -16.62 -1.71 16.44
CA ALA A 194 -17.18 -0.41 16.79
C ALA A 194 -18.53 -0.13 16.10
N LEU A 195 -18.69 -0.56 14.84
CA LEU A 195 -19.96 -0.47 14.11
C LEU A 195 -21.02 -1.47 14.58
N GLY A 196 -20.61 -2.59 15.19
CA GLY A 196 -21.50 -3.57 15.77
C GLY A 196 -22.06 -3.12 17.12
N GLU A 197 -21.21 -2.60 18.00
CA GLU A 197 -21.60 -2.07 19.32
C GLU A 197 -22.62 -0.93 19.19
N SER A 198 -22.41 -0.01 18.25
CA SER A 198 -23.33 1.11 18.00
C SER A 198 -24.73 0.73 17.52
N LYS A 199 -24.94 -0.51 17.03
CA LYS A 199 -26.27 -1.03 16.66
C LYS A 199 -27.02 -1.68 17.81
N VAL A 200 -26.33 -2.06 18.89
CA VAL A 200 -26.94 -2.71 20.06
C VAL A 200 -27.40 -1.67 21.07
N SER A 201 -26.82 -0.46 21.03
CA SER A 201 -27.08 0.63 21.98
C SER A 201 -28.13 1.65 21.54
N GLY A 202 -28.84 1.43 20.43
CA GLY A 202 -29.84 2.37 19.90
C GLY A 202 -31.05 1.62 19.34
#